data_AF-A0A7J4AYF6-F1
#
_entry.id   AF-A0A7J4AYF6-F1
#
_cell.length_a   1.000
_cell.length_b   1.000
_cell.length_c   1.000
_cell.angle_alpha   90.00
_cell.angle_beta   90.00
_cell.angle_gamma   90.00
#
_symmetry.space_group_name_H-M   'P 1'
#
loop_
_entity.id
_entity.type
_entity.pdbx_description
1 polymer ?
#
loop_
_entity_poly.entity_id
_entity_poly.type
_entity_poly.pdbx_seq_one_letter_code
_entity_poly.pdbx_strand_id
1 'polypeptide(L)'
;MKKIVSIMSLLCVIVNSTILCQTVEAHHGSKCLKVHFNRALGETGGVQAELGTIMDLSQKKLSVWMKVPREAADVNMNAKIFIFDDKWNWGDAGPDITSFNGKGDQWVELVWDLSINPPSKTGFPNCDPTRVRIVGVLIGEWTGGNWSGYLYIDSFGWSDPDGQNYEILFDFERNTEGWTGWGSIDIVDIAETTSTEIPTPIPTPTPPSSETIRLSYDFSKRRGQSYRWVDVNGDGRYDYRIDLCNWNINSAAGGEINMTYDKNVNKLVTEANLWGAQPQNYVNGYPEIYVGRKPWDGQYANGLGVNFPYKVSDLISNNMSLIVSFSVDLQSLNPDMNFNIAADAWLVDENYAFKPGSGLSTPYVEIMVWVFNHNLGPAGGKIGEETVSGKSWEVWRSVRSDNSTYIAIIPRGWSLTKGSISYDIAEVIRVVKKYIPFDISNYYLVGWELGTEWGTKGSGGVAQFKYTISNYTVIQTSPASIPTPTLTPTPALKPTPTFEEFVLYVIILIVLIVAVLLFLTFLRKKAKKLENH
;
A
#
# COMPACT_ATOMS: atom_id res chain seq x y z
N MET A 1 -15.70 21.81 -15.17
CA MET A 1 -15.74 20.77 -16.22
C MET A 1 -14.35 20.64 -16.82
N LYS A 2 -13.56 19.63 -16.44
CA LYS A 2 -12.35 19.21 -17.16
C LYS A 2 -12.30 17.68 -17.14
N LYS A 3 -12.29 17.06 -18.32
CA LYS A 3 -11.84 15.67 -18.49
C LYS A 3 -10.31 15.71 -18.54
N ILE A 4 -9.64 14.76 -17.91
CA ILE A 4 -8.44 14.16 -18.49
C ILE A 4 -8.63 12.65 -18.51
N VAL A 5 -8.23 12.06 -19.62
CA VAL A 5 -8.22 10.63 -19.93
C VAL A 5 -6.86 10.09 -19.54
N SER A 6 -6.79 8.88 -18.98
CA SER A 6 -5.51 8.24 -18.66
C SER A 6 -5.12 7.18 -19.71
N ILE A 7 -3.81 6.99 -19.82
CA ILE A 7 -3.05 5.96 -20.53
C ILE A 7 -3.04 6.02 -22.07
N MET A 8 -1.83 6.27 -22.61
CA MET A 8 -1.29 5.51 -23.75
C MET A 8 0.10 4.96 -23.38
N SER A 9 0.55 3.96 -24.15
CA SER A 9 1.55 2.96 -23.76
C SER A 9 3.00 3.44 -23.68
N LEU A 10 3.78 2.77 -22.83
CA LEU A 10 5.24 2.70 -22.97
C LEU A 10 5.59 1.90 -24.24
N LEU A 11 6.22 2.55 -25.23
CA LEU A 11 6.81 1.89 -26.40
C LEU A 11 8.33 1.90 -26.26
N CYS A 12 8.92 0.76 -25.89
CA CYS A 12 10.37 0.60 -25.92
C CYS A 12 10.83 0.31 -27.36
N VAL A 13 11.41 1.29 -28.04
CA VAL A 13 12.17 1.05 -29.28
C VAL A 13 13.60 0.67 -28.89
N ILE A 14 13.90 -0.62 -28.98
CA ILE A 14 15.26 -1.13 -28.78
C ILE A 14 16.10 -0.82 -30.02
N VAL A 15 17.15 -0.02 -29.86
CA VAL A 15 18.30 -0.02 -30.78
C VAL A 15 19.58 -0.16 -29.94
N ASN A 16 19.91 -1.42 -29.63
CA ASN A 16 21.12 -1.92 -28.96
C ASN A 16 21.52 -1.40 -27.57
N SER A 17 21.90 -2.37 -26.72
CA SER A 17 22.42 -2.27 -25.35
C SER A 17 21.42 -1.94 -24.23
N THR A 18 21.72 -2.44 -23.03
CA THR A 18 20.77 -2.70 -21.92
C THR A 18 21.23 -1.97 -20.66
N ILE A 19 20.32 -1.49 -19.81
CA ILE A 19 20.59 -0.69 -18.60
C ILE A 19 20.21 -1.46 -17.31
N LEU A 20 21.02 -1.35 -16.23
CA LEU A 20 20.81 -1.92 -14.89
C LEU A 20 21.59 -1.13 -13.80
N CYS A 21 21.13 -1.08 -12.53
CA CYS A 21 21.69 -0.23 -11.44
C CYS A 21 21.40 -0.80 -10.00
N GLN A 22 22.35 -0.84 -9.01
CA GLN A 22 22.18 -1.36 -7.59
C GLN A 22 23.34 -1.08 -6.52
N THR A 23 23.16 -0.44 -5.33
CA THR A 23 24.19 -0.26 -4.21
C THR A 23 24.56 1.19 -3.68
N VAL A 24 24.12 1.71 -2.50
CA VAL A 24 24.43 3.09 -1.93
C VAL A 24 24.43 3.17 -0.36
N GLU A 25 24.64 4.37 0.24
CA GLU A 25 24.57 4.65 1.70
C GLU A 25 24.04 6.07 2.06
N ALA A 26 23.35 6.22 3.21
CA ALA A 26 22.82 7.49 3.74
C ALA A 26 23.47 7.93 5.07
N HIS A 27 23.82 9.21 5.21
CA HIS A 27 24.37 9.79 6.45
C HIS A 27 23.31 10.58 7.26
N HIS A 28 23.25 10.31 8.56
CA HIS A 28 22.31 10.96 9.48
C HIS A 28 22.71 12.41 9.77
N GLY A 29 21.87 13.39 9.41
CA GLY A 29 21.98 14.77 9.92
C GLY A 29 21.90 15.93 8.90
N SER A 30 21.91 15.67 7.59
CA SER A 30 21.77 16.71 6.55
C SER A 30 20.44 16.62 5.79
N LYS A 31 19.75 17.75 5.61
CA LYS A 31 18.57 17.88 4.74
C LYS A 31 18.95 17.95 3.24
N CYS A 32 19.87 17.11 2.79
CA CYS A 32 20.36 17.10 1.41
C CYS A 32 20.57 15.65 0.98
N LEU A 33 20.10 15.31 -0.22
CA LEU A 33 20.61 14.16 -0.97
C LEU A 33 22.05 14.44 -1.42
N LYS A 34 22.81 13.39 -1.76
CA LYS A 34 24.11 13.53 -2.43
C LYS A 34 24.25 12.55 -3.61
N VAL A 35 24.25 13.03 -4.86
CA VAL A 35 24.28 12.15 -6.05
C VAL A 35 25.71 11.95 -6.56
N HIS A 36 26.23 10.71 -6.54
CA HIS A 36 27.60 10.41 -7.01
C HIS A 36 27.65 9.79 -8.42
N PHE A 37 28.08 10.58 -9.40
CA PHE A 37 28.45 10.08 -10.73
C PHE A 37 29.89 9.51 -10.72
N ASN A 38 30.12 8.41 -11.45
CA ASN A 38 31.47 7.91 -11.70
C ASN A 38 31.90 8.18 -13.14
N ARG A 39 33.16 8.63 -13.27
CA ARG A 39 33.80 9.20 -14.46
C ARG A 39 33.85 8.27 -15.67
N ALA A 40 33.34 8.75 -16.81
CA ALA A 40 33.93 8.52 -18.14
C ALA A 40 34.48 9.87 -18.64
N LEU A 41 35.61 9.87 -19.37
CA LEU A 41 36.24 11.09 -19.89
C LEU A 41 35.73 11.42 -21.29
N GLY A 42 35.22 12.66 -21.49
CA GLY A 42 35.06 13.27 -22.82
C GLY A 42 33.64 13.35 -23.42
N GLU A 43 32.58 12.99 -22.71
CA GLU A 43 31.19 12.98 -23.23
C GLU A 43 30.32 14.08 -22.60
N THR A 44 29.18 14.45 -23.22
CA THR A 44 28.17 15.37 -22.65
C THR A 44 27.14 14.65 -21.78
N GLY A 45 26.83 15.23 -20.62
CA GLY A 45 25.80 14.78 -19.70
C GLY A 45 24.78 15.87 -19.37
N GLY A 46 23.56 15.43 -19.08
CA GLY A 46 22.50 16.28 -18.54
C GLY A 46 21.51 15.45 -17.72
N VAL A 47 20.74 16.12 -16.86
CA VAL A 47 19.58 15.51 -16.18
C VAL A 47 18.33 16.18 -16.73
N GLN A 48 17.28 15.38 -16.92
CA GLN A 48 15.93 15.85 -17.18
C GLN A 48 14.96 15.21 -16.17
N ALA A 49 13.95 15.97 -15.79
CA ALA A 49 12.81 15.50 -15.01
C ALA A 49 11.53 15.71 -15.83
N GLU A 50 10.71 14.67 -15.94
CA GLU A 50 9.39 14.73 -16.55
C GLU A 50 8.36 15.14 -15.50
N LEU A 51 7.66 16.22 -15.80
CA LEU A 51 6.61 16.78 -14.97
C LEU A 51 5.37 15.87 -15.12
N GLY A 52 4.91 15.28 -14.02
CA GLY A 52 3.72 14.41 -14.01
C GLY A 52 2.42 15.11 -14.46
N THR A 53 2.44 16.45 -14.57
CA THR A 53 1.39 17.25 -15.22
C THR A 53 2.01 18.34 -16.11
N ILE A 54 1.23 18.80 -17.09
CA ILE A 54 1.62 19.94 -17.96
C ILE A 54 1.58 21.22 -17.13
N MET A 55 2.71 21.93 -17.03
CA MET A 55 2.85 23.17 -16.26
C MET A 55 2.95 24.41 -17.16
N ASP A 56 2.32 25.50 -16.71
CA ASP A 56 2.53 26.83 -17.28
C ASP A 56 3.69 27.52 -16.55
N LEU A 57 4.81 27.68 -17.25
CA LEU A 57 6.00 28.38 -16.77
C LEU A 57 6.18 29.74 -17.47
N SER A 58 5.23 30.18 -18.31
CA SER A 58 5.39 31.32 -19.22
C SER A 58 5.64 32.67 -18.55
N GLN A 59 5.34 32.79 -17.25
CA GLN A 59 5.58 33.97 -16.42
C GLN A 59 6.35 33.63 -15.13
N LYS A 60 7.05 32.49 -15.08
CA LYS A 60 7.76 32.00 -13.89
C LYS A 60 9.28 32.16 -13.98
N LYS A 61 9.93 32.13 -12.81
CA LYS A 61 11.38 31.95 -12.70
C LYS A 61 11.68 30.50 -12.38
N LEU A 62 12.60 29.93 -13.13
CA LEU A 62 13.10 28.58 -12.93
C LEU A 62 14.53 28.68 -12.38
N SER A 63 14.71 28.26 -11.13
CA SER A 63 16.02 28.12 -10.50
C SER A 63 16.47 26.65 -10.53
N VAL A 64 17.78 26.43 -10.64
CA VAL A 64 18.40 25.12 -10.41
C VAL A 64 19.68 25.30 -9.61
N TRP A 65 19.75 24.66 -8.44
CA TRP A 65 20.90 24.73 -7.55
C TRP A 65 21.79 23.51 -7.75
N MET A 66 23.03 23.71 -8.16
CA MET A 66 24.00 22.62 -8.32
C MET A 66 25.25 22.92 -7.51
N LYS A 67 25.88 21.85 -7.01
CA LYS A 67 27.20 21.94 -6.39
C LYS A 67 28.26 21.65 -7.44
N VAL A 68 29.12 22.63 -7.72
CA VAL A 68 30.25 22.45 -8.65
C VAL A 68 31.28 21.54 -7.98
N PRO A 69 31.65 20.38 -8.58
CA PRO A 69 32.68 19.52 -8.02
C PRO A 69 34.04 20.24 -8.05
N ARG A 70 34.92 19.96 -7.09
CA ARG A 70 36.25 20.60 -6.99
C ARG A 70 37.05 20.45 -8.29
N GLU A 71 36.91 19.31 -8.95
CA GLU A 71 37.58 18.94 -10.19
C GLU A 71 37.14 19.80 -11.39
N ALA A 72 35.98 20.45 -11.33
CA ALA A 72 35.49 21.37 -12.35
C ALA A 72 35.95 22.83 -12.13
N ALA A 73 36.65 23.14 -11.03
CA ALA A 73 37.03 24.51 -10.67
C ALA A 73 37.96 25.18 -11.71
N ASP A 74 38.82 24.41 -12.36
CA ASP A 74 39.83 24.91 -13.30
C ASP A 74 39.41 24.70 -14.78
N VAL A 75 38.19 24.21 -15.00
CA VAL A 75 37.64 23.89 -16.33
C VAL A 75 36.62 24.95 -16.72
N ASN A 76 36.63 25.38 -17.99
CA ASN A 76 35.58 26.25 -18.53
C ASN A 76 34.30 25.45 -18.83
N MET A 77 33.73 24.86 -17.77
CA MET A 77 32.42 24.24 -17.80
C MET A 77 31.35 25.30 -17.66
N ASN A 78 30.28 25.10 -18.42
CA ASN A 78 29.08 25.92 -18.48
C ASN A 78 27.88 25.01 -18.21
N ALA A 79 26.75 25.60 -17.83
CA ALA A 79 25.47 24.89 -17.82
C ALA A 79 24.38 25.71 -18.50
N LYS A 80 23.35 25.01 -18.98
CA LYS A 80 22.12 25.59 -19.53
C LYS A 80 20.90 24.85 -19.03
N ILE A 81 19.86 25.59 -18.67
CA ILE A 81 18.53 25.05 -18.40
C ILE A 81 17.81 24.93 -19.74
N PHE A 82 17.19 23.78 -20.00
CA PHE A 82 16.32 23.53 -21.14
C PHE A 82 14.95 23.05 -20.70
N ILE A 83 13.95 23.20 -21.58
CA ILE A 83 12.61 22.66 -21.38
C ILE A 83 12.08 21.99 -22.67
N PHE A 84 11.15 21.07 -22.50
CA PHE A 84 10.28 20.58 -23.58
C PHE A 84 8.81 20.85 -23.25
N ASP A 85 8.04 21.23 -24.27
CA ASP A 85 6.58 21.29 -24.17
C ASP A 85 5.92 19.91 -24.35
N ASP A 86 4.60 19.85 -24.18
CA ASP A 86 3.81 18.63 -24.31
C ASP A 86 3.76 18.01 -25.72
N LYS A 87 4.31 18.71 -26.72
CA LYS A 87 4.49 18.23 -28.10
C LYS A 87 5.95 17.85 -28.39
N TRP A 88 6.81 17.85 -27.37
CA TRP A 88 8.25 17.59 -27.47
C TRP A 88 9.01 18.64 -28.30
N ASN A 89 8.48 19.87 -28.43
CA ASN A 89 9.27 20.96 -28.95
C ASN A 89 10.27 21.40 -27.87
N TRP A 90 11.55 21.45 -28.25
CA TRP A 90 12.64 21.87 -27.38
C TRP A 90 12.75 23.39 -27.35
N GLY A 91 12.83 23.97 -26.16
CA GLY A 91 13.32 25.32 -25.91
C GLY A 91 14.64 25.30 -25.11
N ASP A 92 15.74 25.76 -25.73
CA ASP A 92 16.97 26.15 -25.02
C ASP A 92 16.97 27.68 -24.87
N ALA A 93 16.96 28.17 -23.62
CA ALA A 93 16.83 29.61 -23.36
C ALA A 93 17.25 30.09 -21.95
N GLY A 94 18.05 29.32 -21.21
CA GLY A 94 18.83 29.93 -20.13
C GLY A 94 19.76 31.02 -20.67
N PRO A 95 20.06 32.09 -19.92
CA PRO A 95 21.15 33.00 -20.29
C PRO A 95 22.44 32.21 -20.47
N ASP A 96 23.25 32.56 -21.47
CA ASP A 96 24.52 31.87 -21.72
C ASP A 96 25.41 31.92 -20.47
N ILE A 97 25.75 30.72 -19.99
CA ILE A 97 27.05 30.44 -19.36
C ILE A 97 27.26 31.16 -18.01
N THR A 98 26.87 30.51 -16.92
CA THR A 98 27.70 30.60 -15.71
C THR A 98 28.94 29.75 -15.93
N SER A 99 30.08 30.40 -16.15
CA SER A 99 31.38 29.74 -16.09
C SER A 99 31.62 29.28 -14.65
N PHE A 100 31.91 27.98 -14.46
CA PHE A 100 32.23 27.42 -13.15
C PHE A 100 33.71 27.58 -12.74
N ASN A 101 34.45 28.38 -13.50
CA ASN A 101 35.85 28.68 -13.21
C ASN A 101 36.00 29.37 -11.84
N GLY A 102 36.81 28.80 -10.95
CA GLY A 102 36.96 29.23 -9.55
C GLY A 102 35.78 28.88 -8.63
N LYS A 103 34.84 28.02 -9.06
CA LYS A 103 33.63 27.65 -8.30
C LYS A 103 33.66 26.27 -7.63
N GLY A 104 34.76 25.54 -7.67
CA GLY A 104 34.87 24.22 -7.03
C GLY A 104 34.42 24.20 -5.56
N ASP A 105 33.69 23.16 -5.19
CA ASP A 105 32.99 22.97 -3.91
C ASP A 105 31.89 24.00 -3.57
N GLN A 106 31.63 24.99 -4.42
CA GLN A 106 30.58 26.00 -4.21
C GLN A 106 29.24 25.54 -4.81
N TRP A 107 28.16 25.99 -4.19
CA TRP A 107 26.84 25.96 -4.80
C TRP A 107 26.70 27.14 -5.77
N VAL A 108 26.09 26.86 -6.92
CA VAL A 108 25.75 27.84 -7.94
C VAL A 108 24.28 27.68 -8.32
N GLU A 109 23.59 28.80 -8.44
CA GLU A 109 22.21 28.87 -8.89
C GLU A 109 22.19 29.25 -10.38
N LEU A 110 21.56 28.41 -11.19
CA LEU A 110 21.17 28.74 -12.56
C LEU A 110 19.76 29.31 -12.51
N VAL A 111 19.54 30.53 -13.00
CA VAL A 111 18.21 31.16 -13.03
C VAL A 111 17.81 31.47 -14.46
N TRP A 112 16.64 30.99 -14.87
CA TRP A 112 15.98 31.35 -16.12
C TRP A 112 14.63 32.00 -15.81
N ASP A 113 14.54 33.31 -16.09
CA ASP A 113 13.28 34.06 -16.06
C ASP A 113 12.56 33.95 -17.42
N LEU A 114 11.55 33.07 -17.47
CA LEU A 114 10.74 32.81 -18.66
C LEU A 114 9.80 33.97 -19.00
N SER A 115 9.48 34.84 -18.04
CA SER A 115 8.67 36.05 -18.28
C SER A 115 9.42 37.08 -19.13
N ILE A 116 10.74 37.16 -18.96
CA ILE A 116 11.62 38.09 -19.67
C ILE A 116 12.12 37.45 -20.98
N ASN A 117 12.64 36.22 -20.89
CA ASN A 117 13.26 35.45 -21.98
C ASN A 117 12.51 34.14 -22.25
N PRO A 118 11.30 34.19 -22.85
CA PRO A 118 10.61 32.98 -23.27
C PRO A 118 11.36 32.27 -24.42
N PRO A 119 11.21 30.93 -24.58
CA PRO A 119 11.98 30.14 -25.55
C PRO A 119 11.90 30.63 -27.01
N SER A 120 10.76 31.24 -27.38
CA SER A 120 10.53 31.78 -28.71
C SER A 120 11.45 32.96 -29.08
N LYS A 121 12.11 33.62 -28.11
CA LYS A 121 13.06 34.72 -28.37
C LYS A 121 14.50 34.28 -28.63
N THR A 122 14.90 33.05 -28.28
CA THR A 122 16.31 32.60 -28.38
C THR A 122 16.65 31.85 -29.67
N GLY A 123 15.72 31.82 -30.63
CA GLY A 123 15.89 31.14 -31.92
C GLY A 123 15.24 29.76 -32.02
N PHE A 124 14.52 29.31 -30.99
CA PHE A 124 13.77 28.05 -30.97
C PHE A 124 12.24 28.31 -30.94
N PRO A 125 11.63 28.68 -32.08
CA PRO A 125 10.29 29.28 -32.13
C PRO A 125 9.12 28.34 -31.78
N ASN A 126 9.38 27.05 -31.50
CA ASN A 126 8.33 26.03 -31.43
C ASN A 126 7.95 25.61 -30.00
N CYS A 127 8.76 25.89 -28.98
CA CYS A 127 8.45 25.48 -27.60
C CYS A 127 7.41 26.42 -26.97
N ASP A 128 6.29 25.86 -26.52
CA ASP A 128 5.25 26.58 -25.79
C ASP A 128 5.51 26.55 -24.26
N PRO A 129 5.96 27.66 -23.64
CA PRO A 129 6.23 27.70 -22.20
C PRO A 129 4.96 27.67 -21.33
N THR A 130 3.75 27.72 -21.92
CA THR A 130 2.50 27.50 -21.18
C THR A 130 2.16 26.01 -21.04
N ARG A 131 2.95 25.12 -21.67
CA ARG A 131 2.68 23.69 -21.78
C ARG A 131 3.91 22.82 -21.48
N VAL A 132 4.74 23.23 -20.54
CA VAL A 132 5.99 22.52 -20.22
C VAL A 132 5.69 21.15 -19.63
N ARG A 133 6.42 20.14 -20.11
CA ARG A 133 6.35 18.75 -19.66
C ARG A 133 7.69 18.21 -19.17
N ILE A 134 8.81 18.76 -19.63
CA ILE A 134 10.15 18.37 -19.15
C ILE A 134 10.94 19.62 -18.84
N VAL A 135 11.68 19.56 -17.73
CA VAL A 135 12.72 20.52 -17.36
C VAL A 135 14.04 19.76 -17.21
N GLY A 136 15.15 20.34 -17.67
CA GLY A 136 16.45 19.73 -17.47
C GLY A 136 17.60 20.73 -17.49
N VAL A 137 18.79 20.22 -17.15
CA VAL A 137 20.04 20.97 -17.22
C VAL A 137 21.07 20.17 -18.00
N LEU A 138 21.65 20.82 -19.00
CA LEU A 138 22.79 20.37 -19.76
C LEU A 138 24.06 21.00 -19.16
N ILE A 139 25.12 20.21 -18.96
CA ILE A 139 26.40 20.71 -18.45
C ILE A 139 27.52 20.33 -19.43
N GLY A 140 28.45 21.26 -19.68
CA GLY A 140 29.69 20.94 -20.37
C GLY A 140 30.61 22.09 -20.71
N GLU A 141 31.80 21.74 -21.18
CA GLU A 141 32.71 22.65 -21.86
C GLU A 141 32.10 23.06 -23.21
N TRP A 142 32.11 24.36 -23.50
CA TRP A 142 31.77 24.91 -24.80
C TRP A 142 33.06 25.21 -25.57
N THR A 143 33.40 24.35 -26.53
CA THR A 143 34.56 24.55 -27.40
C THR A 143 34.12 24.60 -28.86
N GLY A 144 34.35 25.74 -29.52
CA GLY A 144 34.13 25.90 -30.95
C GLY A 144 32.69 25.72 -31.45
N GLY A 145 31.68 25.87 -30.58
CA GLY A 145 30.26 25.69 -30.94
C GLY A 145 29.69 24.29 -30.67
N ASN A 146 30.49 23.39 -30.09
CA ASN A 146 30.04 22.07 -29.61
C ASN A 146 30.18 21.98 -28.08
N TRP A 147 29.34 21.14 -27.48
CA TRP A 147 29.38 20.78 -26.06
C TRP A 147 30.16 19.47 -25.84
N SER A 148 30.91 19.38 -24.73
CA SER A 148 31.54 18.15 -24.21
C SER A 148 31.63 18.26 -22.67
N GLY A 149 30.99 17.39 -21.87
CA GLY A 149 30.60 17.80 -20.51
C GLY A 149 30.21 16.78 -19.44
N TYR A 150 30.89 16.88 -18.30
CA TYR A 150 30.66 16.10 -17.07
C TYR A 150 29.44 16.57 -16.25
N LEU A 151 28.90 15.69 -15.40
CA LEU A 151 27.65 15.92 -14.67
C LEU A 151 27.79 15.69 -13.14
N TYR A 152 27.25 16.63 -12.36
CA TYR A 152 26.94 16.49 -10.93
C TYR A 152 25.78 17.44 -10.60
N ILE A 153 24.67 16.93 -10.05
CA ILE A 153 23.48 17.71 -9.66
C ILE A 153 22.95 17.11 -8.35
N ASP A 154 22.56 17.97 -7.42
CA ASP A 154 22.27 17.59 -6.03
C ASP A 154 20.82 17.94 -5.60
N SER A 155 20.20 18.99 -6.18
CA SER A 155 18.79 19.35 -5.93
C SER A 155 18.18 20.20 -7.06
N PHE A 156 16.85 20.18 -7.17
CA PHE A 156 16.07 21.13 -7.99
C PHE A 156 15.10 21.89 -7.08
N GLY A 157 14.88 23.17 -7.39
CA GLY A 157 13.80 23.92 -6.75
C GLY A 157 13.46 25.24 -7.44
N TRP A 158 12.16 25.52 -7.59
CA TRP A 158 11.65 26.74 -8.20
C TRP A 158 10.99 27.64 -7.17
N SER A 159 10.98 28.95 -7.45
CA SER A 159 10.27 29.97 -6.66
C SER A 159 9.14 30.57 -7.50
N ASP A 160 7.94 30.59 -6.93
CA ASP A 160 6.86 31.43 -7.47
C ASP A 160 7.15 32.92 -7.19
N PRO A 161 6.73 33.88 -8.03
CA PRO A 161 6.71 35.31 -7.68
C PRO A 161 6.20 35.63 -6.27
N ASP A 162 5.26 34.83 -5.75
CA ASP A 162 4.69 34.97 -4.39
C ASP A 162 5.53 34.27 -3.28
N GLY A 163 6.74 33.78 -3.59
CA GLY A 163 7.74 33.39 -2.59
C GLY A 163 7.69 31.94 -2.09
N GLN A 164 6.86 31.07 -2.67
CA GLN A 164 6.85 29.63 -2.36
C GLN A 164 7.98 28.88 -3.08
N ASN A 165 8.84 28.23 -2.30
CA ASN A 165 9.93 27.37 -2.79
C ASN A 165 9.48 25.90 -2.75
N TYR A 166 9.72 25.19 -3.85
CA TYR A 166 9.49 23.75 -3.97
C TYR A 166 10.85 23.05 -4.08
N GLU A 167 11.04 21.91 -3.42
CA GLU A 167 12.32 21.17 -3.37
C GLU A 167 12.10 19.69 -3.69
N ILE A 168 12.91 19.10 -4.57
CA ILE A 168 12.76 17.72 -5.04
C ILE A 168 13.88 16.83 -4.48
N LEU A 169 13.50 15.71 -3.85
CA LEU A 169 14.41 14.65 -3.39
C LEU A 169 14.37 13.41 -4.33
N PHE A 170 15.49 12.70 -4.42
CA PHE A 170 15.66 11.43 -5.13
C PHE A 170 16.40 10.42 -4.22
N ASP A 171 16.44 9.13 -4.57
CA ASP A 171 17.27 8.12 -3.89
C ASP A 171 17.50 6.90 -4.82
N PHE A 172 18.74 6.60 -5.20
CA PHE A 172 19.06 5.44 -6.07
C PHE A 172 20.49 4.92 -5.91
N GLU A 173 20.62 3.61 -6.08
CA GLU A 173 21.79 2.84 -5.69
C GLU A 173 22.55 2.18 -6.91
N ARG A 174 23.89 2.01 -6.88
CA ARG A 174 24.87 1.82 -8.01
C ARG A 174 25.63 0.47 -8.14
N ASN A 175 25.60 -0.20 -9.32
CA ASN A 175 26.58 -1.24 -9.70
C ASN A 175 27.02 -1.18 -11.18
N THR A 176 28.07 -1.93 -11.56
CA THR A 176 28.99 -1.59 -12.66
C THR A 176 28.72 -2.22 -14.04
N GLU A 177 28.58 -1.39 -15.08
CA GLU A 177 29.37 -1.41 -16.35
C GLU A 177 28.97 -0.20 -17.23
N GLY A 178 29.89 0.37 -18.01
CA GLY A 178 29.73 1.71 -18.59
C GLY A 178 29.18 1.74 -20.03
N TRP A 179 28.07 2.44 -20.25
CA TRP A 179 27.47 2.77 -21.55
C TRP A 179 26.74 4.12 -21.50
N THR A 180 26.50 4.76 -22.65
CA THR A 180 25.77 6.03 -22.77
C THR A 180 24.25 5.83 -22.70
N GLY A 181 23.53 6.77 -22.06
CA GLY A 181 22.07 6.72 -21.96
C GLY A 181 21.45 7.99 -21.39
N TRP A 182 20.21 8.27 -21.79
CA TRP A 182 19.38 9.35 -21.24
C TRP A 182 18.38 8.76 -20.23
N GLY A 183 18.34 9.31 -19.02
CA GLY A 183 17.32 8.96 -18.03
C GLY A 183 16.08 9.86 -18.14
N SER A 184 14.91 9.33 -17.77
CA SER A 184 13.70 10.10 -17.48
C SER A 184 13.22 9.76 -16.08
N ILE A 185 12.64 10.72 -15.37
CA ILE A 185 12.16 10.59 -13.98
C ILE A 185 10.79 11.24 -13.89
N ASP A 186 9.79 10.51 -13.39
CA ASP A 186 8.44 11.05 -13.11
C ASP A 186 8.41 11.79 -11.77
N ILE A 187 7.82 12.98 -11.73
CA ILE A 187 7.61 13.77 -10.50
C ILE A 187 6.23 13.48 -9.88
N VAL A 188 6.19 13.37 -8.54
CA VAL A 188 4.98 13.34 -7.70
C VAL A 188 4.97 14.57 -6.79
N ASP A 189 3.81 15.22 -6.63
CA ASP A 189 3.65 16.47 -5.85
C ASP A 189 4.06 16.33 -4.37
N ILE A 190 4.58 17.42 -3.79
CA ILE A 190 4.94 17.54 -2.37
C ILE A 190 4.19 18.74 -1.76
N ALA A 191 3.57 18.53 -0.59
CA ALA A 191 2.66 19.49 0.04
C ALA A 191 3.36 20.69 0.72
N GLU A 192 2.65 21.81 0.79
CA GLU A 192 3.10 23.10 1.34
C GLU A 192 3.40 23.05 2.86
N THR A 193 4.38 23.87 3.30
CA THR A 193 4.56 24.19 4.73
C THR A 193 4.36 25.69 4.98
N THR A 194 3.31 26.04 5.73
CA THR A 194 2.93 27.44 6.03
C THR A 194 3.92 28.17 6.94
N SER A 195 4.28 29.40 6.59
CA SER A 195 4.95 30.36 7.48
C SER A 195 3.95 31.22 8.26
N THR A 196 4.40 31.82 9.37
CA THR A 196 3.56 32.60 10.29
C THR A 196 3.43 34.06 9.86
N GLU A 197 2.22 34.50 9.50
CA GLU A 197 1.85 35.91 9.41
C GLU A 197 0.70 36.32 10.36
N ILE A 198 0.49 37.63 10.44
CA ILE A 198 -0.27 38.37 11.47
C ILE A 198 -1.80 38.09 11.37
N PRO A 199 -2.53 37.96 12.50
CA PRO A 199 -3.89 37.45 12.49
C PRO A 199 -4.92 38.39 11.83
N THR A 200 -5.40 37.95 10.67
CA THR A 200 -6.65 38.40 10.06
C THR A 200 -7.84 37.70 10.76
N PRO A 201 -9.06 38.29 10.85
CA PRO A 201 -10.16 37.70 11.62
C PRO A 201 -10.47 36.27 11.18
N ILE A 202 -10.48 35.34 12.15
CA ILE A 202 -10.66 33.91 11.92
C ILE A 202 -11.98 33.69 11.16
N PRO A 203 -11.95 33.21 9.91
CA PRO A 203 -13.18 32.80 9.23
C PRO A 203 -13.76 31.62 10.01
N THR A 204 -15.06 31.68 10.31
CA THR A 204 -15.77 30.54 10.92
C THR A 204 -15.50 29.30 10.08
N PRO A 205 -14.95 28.21 10.65
CA PRO A 205 -14.58 27.04 9.87
C PRO A 205 -15.84 26.46 9.21
N THR A 206 -15.91 26.57 7.89
CA THR A 206 -16.90 25.87 7.09
C THR A 206 -16.77 24.38 7.41
N PRO A 207 -17.85 23.68 7.84
CA PRO A 207 -17.78 22.25 8.09
C PRO A 207 -17.22 21.54 6.85
N PRO A 208 -16.27 20.60 6.99
CA PRO A 208 -15.71 19.90 5.84
C PRO A 208 -16.86 19.25 5.07
N SER A 209 -17.03 19.65 3.80
CA SER A 209 -18.10 19.12 2.96
C SER A 209 -17.96 17.61 2.90
N SER A 210 -19.01 16.87 3.25
CA SER A 210 -18.94 15.40 3.32
C SER A 210 -18.61 14.80 1.97
N GLU A 211 -17.34 14.43 1.77
CA GLU A 211 -16.85 13.88 0.52
C GLU A 211 -17.24 12.40 0.43
N THR A 212 -18.50 12.18 0.09
CA THR A 212 -19.07 10.86 -0.12
C THR A 212 -18.71 10.34 -1.51
N ILE A 213 -17.89 9.31 -1.57
CA ILE A 213 -17.58 8.60 -2.82
C ILE A 213 -18.72 7.61 -3.12
N ARG A 214 -19.12 7.53 -4.39
CA ARG A 214 -20.19 6.62 -4.85
C ARG A 214 -19.73 5.81 -6.06
N LEU A 215 -19.91 4.50 -5.97
CA LEU A 215 -19.82 3.54 -7.06
C LEU A 215 -21.20 2.98 -7.35
N SER A 216 -21.47 2.74 -8.63
CA SER A 216 -22.73 2.18 -9.10
C SER A 216 -22.49 1.46 -10.42
N TYR A 217 -23.08 0.29 -10.59
CA TYR A 217 -23.13 -0.44 -11.85
C TYR A 217 -24.54 -0.94 -12.13
N ASP A 218 -25.10 -0.50 -13.26
CA ASP A 218 -26.42 -0.87 -13.76
C ASP A 218 -26.25 -1.91 -14.86
N PHE A 219 -26.70 -3.13 -14.59
CA PHE A 219 -26.57 -4.27 -15.50
C PHE A 219 -27.53 -4.20 -16.68
N SER A 220 -28.69 -3.57 -16.48
CA SER A 220 -29.69 -3.30 -17.53
C SER A 220 -29.12 -2.35 -18.60
N LYS A 221 -28.24 -1.42 -18.20
CA LYS A 221 -27.56 -0.48 -19.10
C LYS A 221 -26.08 -0.83 -19.38
N ARG A 222 -25.55 -1.90 -18.78
CA ARG A 222 -24.14 -2.37 -18.83
C ARG A 222 -23.12 -1.24 -18.63
N ARG A 223 -23.38 -0.34 -17.68
CA ARG A 223 -22.56 0.85 -17.45
C ARG A 223 -22.44 1.16 -15.97
N GLY A 224 -21.30 1.71 -15.58
CA GLY A 224 -21.03 2.08 -14.20
C GLY A 224 -19.56 2.40 -13.97
N GLN A 225 -19.24 2.76 -12.73
CA GLN A 225 -17.86 2.78 -12.25
C GLN A 225 -17.66 1.54 -11.38
N SER A 226 -16.75 0.66 -11.76
CA SER A 226 -16.44 -0.55 -10.99
C SER A 226 -15.65 -0.24 -9.73
N TYR A 227 -14.67 0.68 -9.78
CA TYR A 227 -13.80 0.97 -8.64
C TYR A 227 -13.44 2.45 -8.49
N ARG A 228 -12.96 2.80 -7.28
CA ARG A 228 -12.31 4.07 -6.95
C ARG A 228 -11.16 3.82 -5.98
N TRP A 229 -10.02 4.42 -6.29
CA TRP A 229 -8.98 4.66 -5.29
C TRP A 229 -9.43 5.79 -4.37
N VAL A 230 -9.07 5.69 -3.10
CA VAL A 230 -9.53 6.58 -2.03
C VAL A 230 -8.31 7.07 -1.27
N ASP A 231 -8.06 8.36 -1.37
CA ASP A 231 -7.21 9.14 -0.46
C ASP A 231 -8.15 9.79 0.56
N VAL A 232 -8.01 9.47 1.84
CA VAL A 232 -8.85 9.94 2.96
C VAL A 232 -8.24 11.17 3.63
N ASN A 233 -6.91 11.25 3.71
CA ASN A 233 -6.20 12.31 4.42
C ASN A 233 -5.80 13.51 3.51
N GLY A 234 -5.83 13.34 2.20
CA GLY A 234 -5.46 14.33 1.19
C GLY A 234 -3.96 14.43 0.91
N ASP A 235 -3.14 13.43 1.29
CA ASP A 235 -1.68 13.48 1.16
C ASP A 235 -1.13 13.06 -0.22
N GLY A 236 -2.01 12.69 -1.15
CA GLY A 236 -1.65 12.25 -2.49
C GLY A 236 -1.38 10.74 -2.60
N ARG A 237 -1.44 9.99 -1.49
CA ARG A 237 -1.33 8.53 -1.46
C ARG A 237 -2.71 7.92 -1.25
N TYR A 238 -2.97 6.80 -1.91
CA TYR A 238 -4.22 6.09 -1.71
C TYR A 238 -4.17 5.29 -0.41
N ASP A 239 -5.17 5.49 0.44
CA ASP A 239 -5.40 4.78 1.69
C ASP A 239 -6.12 3.46 1.46
N TYR A 240 -7.10 3.48 0.56
CA TYR A 240 -7.90 2.32 0.19
C TYR A 240 -8.15 2.27 -1.31
N ARG A 241 -8.59 1.10 -1.79
CA ARG A 241 -9.47 1.01 -2.95
C ARG A 241 -10.79 0.38 -2.57
N ILE A 242 -11.87 0.93 -3.12
CA ILE A 242 -13.21 0.34 -3.12
C ILE A 242 -13.50 -0.20 -4.52
N ASP A 243 -14.03 -1.41 -4.62
CA ASP A 243 -14.28 -2.10 -5.88
C ASP A 243 -15.58 -2.91 -5.82
N LEU A 244 -16.49 -2.72 -6.77
CA LEU A 244 -17.72 -3.53 -6.90
C LEU A 244 -17.40 -4.99 -7.26
N CYS A 245 -16.20 -5.24 -7.79
CA CYS A 245 -15.61 -6.53 -8.15
C CYS A 245 -16.61 -7.56 -8.68
N ASN A 246 -17.38 -7.16 -9.69
CA ASN A 246 -18.33 -8.00 -10.42
C ASN A 246 -17.63 -9.00 -11.38
N TRP A 247 -16.50 -9.57 -10.93
CA TRP A 247 -15.48 -10.19 -11.78
C TRP A 247 -15.94 -11.44 -12.52
N ASN A 248 -16.93 -12.16 -11.99
CA ASN A 248 -17.38 -13.45 -12.53
C ASN A 248 -18.74 -13.37 -13.22
N ILE A 249 -19.40 -12.20 -13.30
CA ILE A 249 -20.75 -12.09 -13.85
C ILE A 249 -20.71 -12.27 -15.37
N ASN A 250 -21.26 -13.38 -15.85
CA ASN A 250 -21.42 -13.64 -17.28
C ASN A 250 -22.55 -12.81 -17.88
N SER A 251 -23.67 -12.76 -17.16
CA SER A 251 -24.87 -12.03 -17.55
C SER A 251 -25.70 -11.66 -16.32
N ALA A 252 -26.53 -10.63 -16.46
CA ALA A 252 -27.63 -10.33 -15.56
C ALA A 252 -28.81 -9.81 -16.40
N ALA A 253 -30.04 -10.07 -15.97
CA ALA A 253 -31.23 -9.60 -16.66
C ALA A 253 -31.56 -8.13 -16.33
N GLY A 254 -31.11 -7.65 -15.18
CA GLY A 254 -31.17 -6.23 -14.81
C GLY A 254 -30.83 -5.98 -13.34
N GLY A 255 -30.99 -4.72 -12.95
CA GLY A 255 -30.75 -4.25 -11.59
C GLY A 255 -29.43 -3.51 -11.42
N GLU A 256 -29.18 -3.08 -10.19
CA GLU A 256 -27.99 -2.30 -9.82
C GLU A 256 -27.28 -2.88 -8.59
N ILE A 257 -25.95 -2.71 -8.57
CA ILE A 257 -25.12 -2.82 -7.37
C ILE A 257 -24.44 -1.49 -7.10
N ASN A 258 -24.48 -1.05 -5.85
CA ASN A 258 -24.07 0.27 -5.40
C ASN A 258 -23.14 0.16 -4.19
N MET A 259 -22.13 1.02 -4.15
CA MET A 259 -21.33 1.27 -2.94
C MET A 259 -21.22 2.77 -2.66
N THR A 260 -21.33 3.12 -1.39
CA THR A 260 -21.20 4.50 -0.91
C THR A 260 -20.19 4.52 0.24
N TYR A 261 -19.08 5.24 0.07
CA TYR A 261 -18.07 5.41 1.10
C TYR A 261 -18.09 6.85 1.63
N ASP A 262 -18.25 7.00 2.94
CA ASP A 262 -18.14 8.28 3.65
C ASP A 262 -16.78 8.34 4.36
N LYS A 263 -15.89 9.21 3.87
CA LYS A 263 -14.55 9.44 4.43
C LYS A 263 -14.60 9.89 5.89
N ASN A 264 -15.55 10.76 6.24
CA ASN A 264 -15.58 11.44 7.55
C ASN A 264 -15.87 10.50 8.72
N VAL A 265 -16.50 9.35 8.45
CA VAL A 265 -16.89 8.35 9.46
C VAL A 265 -16.37 6.95 9.13
N ASN A 266 -15.42 6.83 8.20
CA ASN A 266 -14.85 5.57 7.68
C ASN A 266 -15.93 4.48 7.52
N LYS A 267 -16.90 4.75 6.64
CA LYS A 267 -18.10 3.91 6.48
C LYS A 267 -18.36 3.59 5.02
N LEU A 268 -18.30 2.31 4.68
CA LEU A 268 -18.74 1.76 3.41
C LEU A 268 -20.14 1.15 3.57
N VAL A 269 -21.08 1.53 2.71
CA VAL A 269 -22.39 0.88 2.56
C VAL A 269 -22.44 0.22 1.19
N THR A 270 -22.71 -1.08 1.15
CA THR A 270 -22.88 -1.86 -0.08
C THR A 270 -24.32 -2.35 -0.18
N GLU A 271 -24.93 -2.21 -1.35
CA GLU A 271 -26.30 -2.63 -1.62
C GLU A 271 -26.43 -3.20 -3.04
N ALA A 272 -27.03 -4.38 -3.16
CA ALA A 272 -27.33 -5.01 -4.44
C ALA A 272 -28.83 -5.31 -4.56
N ASN A 273 -29.40 -5.04 -5.73
CA ASN A 273 -30.73 -5.50 -6.13
C ASN A 273 -30.68 -5.90 -7.61
N LEU A 274 -30.28 -7.15 -7.85
CA LEU A 274 -30.06 -7.75 -9.16
C LEU A 274 -30.99 -8.94 -9.39
N TRP A 275 -31.34 -9.20 -10.65
CA TRP A 275 -32.07 -10.40 -11.05
C TRP A 275 -31.51 -11.00 -12.35
N GLY A 276 -31.65 -12.31 -12.49
CA GLY A 276 -31.08 -13.08 -13.60
C GLY A 276 -29.55 -13.06 -13.65
N ALA A 277 -28.85 -12.70 -12.57
CA ALA A 277 -27.40 -12.73 -12.48
C ALA A 277 -26.87 -14.17 -12.58
N GLN A 278 -25.93 -14.42 -13.48
CA GLN A 278 -25.36 -15.74 -13.74
C GLN A 278 -23.84 -15.67 -13.75
N PRO A 279 -23.14 -16.42 -12.88
CA PRO A 279 -21.68 -16.42 -12.84
C PRO A 279 -21.09 -17.34 -13.92
N GLN A 280 -19.90 -16.99 -14.44
CA GLN A 280 -19.12 -17.87 -15.30
C GLN A 280 -18.63 -19.09 -14.52
N ASN A 281 -18.12 -18.88 -13.30
CA ASN A 281 -17.64 -19.93 -12.38
C ASN A 281 -18.57 -20.12 -11.17
N TYR A 282 -18.08 -20.06 -9.93
CA TYR A 282 -18.88 -20.40 -8.74
C TYR A 282 -19.72 -19.22 -8.23
N VAL A 283 -19.09 -18.17 -7.66
CA VAL A 283 -19.75 -16.97 -7.10
C VAL A 283 -19.89 -15.85 -8.14
N ASN A 284 -20.70 -14.81 -7.94
CA ASN A 284 -20.86 -13.74 -8.94
C ASN A 284 -19.76 -12.65 -8.90
N GLY A 285 -19.31 -12.30 -7.70
CA GLY A 285 -18.35 -11.22 -7.49
C GLY A 285 -18.05 -11.02 -6.01
N TYR A 286 -17.25 -10.00 -5.71
CA TYR A 286 -16.70 -9.73 -4.38
C TYR A 286 -16.64 -8.21 -4.07
N PRO A 287 -17.76 -7.48 -3.97
CA PRO A 287 -17.75 -6.05 -3.62
C PRO A 287 -17.08 -5.81 -2.27
N GLU A 288 -16.17 -4.84 -2.22
CA GLU A 288 -15.11 -4.81 -1.22
C GLU A 288 -14.45 -3.43 -1.01
N ILE A 289 -13.68 -3.36 0.08
CA ILE A 289 -12.67 -2.33 0.38
C ILE A 289 -11.35 -3.01 0.77
N TYR A 290 -10.22 -2.48 0.33
CA TYR A 290 -8.92 -3.08 0.62
C TYR A 290 -7.78 -2.08 0.81
N VAL A 291 -6.76 -2.54 1.54
CA VAL A 291 -5.44 -1.93 1.66
C VAL A 291 -4.39 -2.80 0.97
N GLY A 292 -3.24 -2.23 0.65
CA GLY A 292 -2.24 -2.87 -0.19
C GLY A 292 -2.72 -2.98 -1.64
N ARG A 293 -2.57 -4.15 -2.26
CA ARG A 293 -2.78 -4.32 -3.70
C ARG A 293 -3.25 -5.73 -4.05
N LYS A 294 -4.21 -5.83 -4.97
CA LYS A 294 -4.55 -7.10 -5.63
C LYS A 294 -3.47 -7.49 -6.65
N PRO A 295 -3.13 -8.77 -6.82
CA PRO A 295 -2.04 -9.19 -7.73
C PRO A 295 -2.12 -8.61 -9.16
N TRP A 296 -3.33 -8.39 -9.69
CA TRP A 296 -3.61 -7.82 -11.02
C TRP A 296 -3.69 -6.28 -11.07
N ASP A 297 -3.58 -5.57 -9.95
CA ASP A 297 -3.64 -4.10 -9.89
C ASP A 297 -2.29 -3.43 -10.19
N GLY A 298 -2.36 -2.22 -10.76
CA GLY A 298 -1.21 -1.40 -11.15
C GLY A 298 -0.56 -0.53 -10.05
N GLN A 299 -1.11 -0.45 -8.84
CA GLN A 299 -0.57 0.38 -7.74
C GLN A 299 -1.04 -0.11 -6.35
N TYR A 300 -0.40 0.36 -5.28
CA TYR A 300 -0.74 0.04 -3.89
C TYR A 300 -1.60 1.12 -3.22
N ALA A 301 -2.47 0.72 -2.29
CA ALA A 301 -3.16 1.58 -1.34
C ALA A 301 -2.52 1.44 0.07
N ASN A 302 -1.55 2.31 0.37
CA ASN A 302 -0.68 2.23 1.55
C ASN A 302 -0.67 3.50 2.43
N GLY A 303 -1.50 4.52 2.13
CA GLY A 303 -1.40 5.85 2.76
C GLY A 303 -1.50 5.87 4.29
N LEU A 304 -2.31 5.00 4.90
CA LEU A 304 -2.50 4.92 6.36
C LEU A 304 -1.38 4.19 7.13
N GLY A 305 -0.12 4.33 6.71
CA GLY A 305 1.04 3.81 7.45
C GLY A 305 1.22 2.30 7.40
N VAL A 306 0.67 1.63 6.38
CA VAL A 306 0.96 0.22 6.06
C VAL A 306 1.93 0.13 4.89
N ASN A 307 2.84 -0.85 4.92
CA ASN A 307 3.91 -1.01 3.94
C ASN A 307 3.78 -2.33 3.18
N PHE A 308 2.63 -2.58 2.55
CA PHE A 308 2.51 -3.73 1.65
C PHE A 308 3.43 -3.53 0.42
N PRO A 309 4.10 -4.58 -0.09
CA PRO A 309 3.92 -5.98 0.29
C PRO A 309 4.84 -6.43 1.45
N TYR A 310 4.32 -7.22 2.37
CA TYR A 310 5.07 -7.72 3.53
C TYR A 310 5.62 -9.13 3.30
N LYS A 311 6.92 -9.34 3.52
CA LYS A 311 7.53 -10.67 3.42
C LYS A 311 7.07 -11.58 4.56
N VAL A 312 6.71 -12.82 4.22
CA VAL A 312 6.19 -13.81 5.18
C VAL A 312 7.24 -14.20 6.23
N SER A 313 8.53 -14.29 5.85
CA SER A 313 9.62 -14.49 6.82
C SER A 313 9.60 -13.45 7.93
N ASP A 314 9.28 -12.21 7.61
CA ASP A 314 9.47 -11.06 8.50
C ASP A 314 8.27 -10.90 9.41
N LEU A 315 7.06 -11.09 8.86
CA LEU A 315 5.80 -11.25 9.61
C LEU A 315 5.91 -12.33 10.70
N ILE A 316 6.56 -13.46 10.39
CA ILE A 316 6.68 -14.59 11.33
C ILE A 316 7.87 -14.41 12.29
N SER A 317 9.05 -14.03 11.78
CA SER A 317 10.31 -14.09 12.55
C SER A 317 10.54 -12.85 13.41
N ASN A 318 10.11 -11.66 12.94
CA ASN A 318 10.28 -10.42 13.69
C ASN A 318 9.15 -10.19 14.69
N ASN A 319 8.23 -11.16 14.87
CA ASN A 319 7.04 -11.06 15.71
C ASN A 319 6.28 -9.73 15.48
N MET A 320 6.17 -9.33 14.21
CA MET A 320 5.41 -8.16 13.79
C MET A 320 3.92 -8.51 13.82
N SER A 321 3.11 -7.65 14.44
CA SER A 321 1.66 -7.81 14.44
C SER A 321 1.04 -6.81 13.49
N LEU A 322 0.19 -7.30 12.59
CA LEU A 322 -0.51 -6.51 11.59
C LEU A 322 -2.01 -6.66 11.90
N ILE A 323 -2.50 -5.77 12.78
CA ILE A 323 -3.84 -5.88 13.35
C ILE A 323 -4.83 -5.29 12.36
N VAL A 324 -5.72 -6.12 11.83
CA VAL A 324 -6.91 -5.67 11.11
C VAL A 324 -8.07 -5.54 12.08
N SER A 325 -8.84 -4.46 11.93
CA SER A 325 -10.07 -4.20 12.70
C SER A 325 -11.17 -3.68 11.79
N PHE A 326 -12.41 -4.09 12.04
CA PHE A 326 -13.59 -3.55 11.37
C PHE A 326 -14.87 -3.86 12.13
N SER A 327 -15.94 -3.18 11.74
CA SER A 327 -17.31 -3.44 12.18
C SER A 327 -18.22 -3.76 11.01
N VAL A 328 -19.12 -4.72 11.21
CA VAL A 328 -20.12 -5.18 10.24
C VAL A 328 -21.52 -4.82 10.73
N ASP A 329 -22.41 -4.50 9.79
CA ASP A 329 -23.85 -4.45 10.01
C ASP A 329 -24.58 -4.96 8.75
N LEU A 330 -24.97 -6.24 8.76
CA LEU A 330 -25.78 -6.88 7.72
C LEU A 330 -27.25 -6.48 7.92
N GLN A 331 -27.74 -5.61 7.04
CA GLN A 331 -29.04 -4.93 7.16
C GLN A 331 -30.15 -5.68 6.41
N SER A 332 -29.81 -6.32 5.29
CA SER A 332 -30.71 -7.24 4.59
C SER A 332 -29.92 -8.30 3.82
N LEU A 333 -30.50 -9.49 3.71
CA LEU A 333 -30.01 -10.59 2.89
C LEU A 333 -31.22 -11.44 2.48
N ASN A 334 -31.36 -11.73 1.20
CA ASN A 334 -32.37 -12.67 0.73
C ASN A 334 -31.99 -14.10 1.20
N PRO A 335 -32.91 -14.85 1.84
CA PRO A 335 -32.60 -16.12 2.51
C PRO A 335 -32.20 -17.25 1.56
N ASP A 336 -32.51 -17.15 0.27
CA ASP A 336 -32.16 -18.16 -0.74
C ASP A 336 -30.80 -17.88 -1.42
N MET A 337 -30.15 -16.77 -1.06
CA MET A 337 -28.82 -16.45 -1.56
C MET A 337 -27.74 -17.30 -0.92
N ASN A 338 -26.67 -17.52 -1.67
CA ASN A 338 -25.37 -17.90 -1.13
C ASN A 338 -24.59 -16.60 -0.88
N PHE A 339 -23.98 -16.44 0.29
CA PHE A 339 -23.34 -15.19 0.71
C PHE A 339 -22.27 -15.45 1.78
N ASN A 340 -21.20 -14.67 1.79
CA ASN A 340 -20.32 -14.55 2.97
C ASN A 340 -19.96 -13.09 3.26
N ILE A 341 -19.34 -12.87 4.42
CA ILE A 341 -18.54 -11.66 4.68
C ILE A 341 -17.17 -12.18 5.04
N ALA A 342 -16.18 -11.82 4.22
CA ALA A 342 -14.85 -12.39 4.28
C ALA A 342 -13.81 -11.30 4.11
N ALA A 343 -12.63 -11.54 4.67
CA ALA A 343 -11.41 -11.01 4.10
C ALA A 343 -10.84 -11.99 3.06
N ASP A 344 -10.12 -11.47 2.08
CA ASP A 344 -9.32 -12.21 1.10
C ASP A 344 -7.92 -11.58 1.01
N ALA A 345 -6.92 -12.39 0.64
CA ALA A 345 -5.54 -11.96 0.55
C ALA A 345 -4.68 -12.96 -0.23
N TRP A 346 -3.63 -12.44 -0.87
CA TRP A 346 -2.76 -13.22 -1.75
C TRP A 346 -1.33 -13.22 -1.21
N LEU A 347 -0.73 -14.42 -1.13
CA LEU A 347 0.71 -14.60 -1.01
C LEU A 347 1.28 -14.96 -2.38
N VAL A 348 2.19 -14.15 -2.88
CA VAL A 348 2.89 -14.33 -4.17
C VAL A 348 4.40 -14.25 -3.97
N ASP A 349 5.18 -14.69 -4.95
CA ASP A 349 6.63 -14.47 -4.91
C ASP A 349 7.02 -13.02 -5.25
N GLU A 350 8.29 -12.71 -5.01
CA GLU A 350 8.91 -11.40 -5.19
C GLU A 350 8.67 -10.76 -6.57
N ASN A 351 8.74 -11.56 -7.65
CA ASN A 351 8.62 -11.06 -9.02
C ASN A 351 7.23 -10.51 -9.36
N TYR A 352 6.22 -10.86 -8.56
CA TYR A 352 4.84 -10.42 -8.70
C TYR A 352 4.45 -9.44 -7.59
N ALA A 353 5.03 -9.58 -6.39
CA ALA A 353 4.86 -8.64 -5.30
C ALA A 353 5.26 -7.21 -5.71
N PHE A 354 6.46 -7.05 -6.26
CA PHE A 354 7.02 -5.74 -6.63
C PHE A 354 6.80 -5.34 -8.10
N LYS A 355 5.99 -6.11 -8.85
CA LYS A 355 5.67 -5.82 -10.26
C LYS A 355 4.16 -5.66 -10.43
N PRO A 356 3.63 -4.43 -10.31
CA PRO A 356 2.20 -4.17 -10.47
C PRO A 356 1.67 -4.60 -11.85
N GLY A 357 0.40 -5.00 -11.90
CA GLY A 357 -0.28 -5.45 -13.12
C GLY A 357 0.18 -6.80 -13.70
N SER A 358 1.10 -7.52 -13.03
CA SER A 358 1.66 -8.78 -13.54
C SER A 358 0.77 -10.01 -13.34
N GLY A 359 -0.26 -9.93 -12.49
CA GLY A 359 -1.17 -11.04 -12.20
C GLY A 359 -0.64 -11.93 -11.07
N LEU A 360 -0.79 -13.25 -11.23
CA LEU A 360 -0.37 -14.26 -10.25
C LEU A 360 0.75 -15.14 -10.82
N SER A 361 1.79 -15.38 -10.04
CA SER A 361 2.70 -16.52 -10.19
C SER A 361 2.03 -17.82 -9.77
N THR A 362 2.58 -18.96 -10.18
CA THR A 362 2.21 -20.27 -9.63
C THR A 362 3.45 -20.98 -9.09
N PRO A 363 3.38 -21.64 -7.91
CA PRO A 363 2.23 -21.66 -6.99
C PRO A 363 2.03 -20.32 -6.27
N TYR A 364 0.79 -20.02 -5.88
CA TYR A 364 0.43 -18.93 -4.97
C TYR A 364 -0.36 -19.47 -3.76
N VAL A 365 -0.60 -18.62 -2.75
CA VAL A 365 -1.60 -18.90 -1.71
C VAL A 365 -2.69 -17.84 -1.71
N GLU A 366 -3.94 -18.28 -1.76
CA GLU A 366 -5.16 -17.49 -1.60
C GLU A 366 -5.67 -17.74 -0.18
N ILE A 367 -5.84 -16.69 0.62
CA ILE A 367 -6.16 -16.76 2.06
C ILE A 367 -7.45 -15.99 2.32
N MET A 368 -8.51 -16.73 2.64
CA MET A 368 -9.76 -16.11 3.10
C MET A 368 -9.96 -16.23 4.61
N VAL A 369 -10.48 -15.18 5.24
CA VAL A 369 -10.92 -15.17 6.65
C VAL A 369 -12.39 -14.77 6.72
N TRP A 370 -13.28 -15.75 6.83
CA TRP A 370 -14.73 -15.51 6.81
C TRP A 370 -15.21 -15.17 8.21
N VAL A 371 -16.01 -14.11 8.36
CA VAL A 371 -16.65 -13.76 9.64
C VAL A 371 -18.15 -14.04 9.65
N PHE A 372 -18.76 -14.21 8.48
CA PHE A 372 -20.15 -14.64 8.28
C PHE A 372 -20.26 -15.48 7.01
N ASN A 373 -21.17 -16.46 7.01
CA ASN A 373 -21.57 -17.17 5.79
C ASN A 373 -23.03 -17.63 5.88
N HIS A 374 -23.69 -17.71 4.73
CA HIS A 374 -25.08 -18.09 4.56
C HIS A 374 -25.24 -18.87 3.26
N ASN A 375 -25.67 -20.13 3.33
CA ASN A 375 -25.75 -21.09 2.20
C ASN A 375 -24.47 -21.26 1.34
N LEU A 376 -23.34 -20.69 1.75
CA LEU A 376 -22.05 -20.74 1.07
C LEU A 376 -21.04 -21.43 1.99
N GLY A 377 -20.24 -22.34 1.43
CA GLY A 377 -19.14 -23.03 2.12
C GLY A 377 -17.83 -22.82 1.37
N PRO A 378 -16.67 -22.88 2.05
CA PRO A 378 -15.37 -22.68 1.40
C PRO A 378 -15.04 -23.76 0.36
N ALA A 379 -14.11 -23.45 -0.54
CA ALA A 379 -13.61 -24.43 -1.48
C ALA A 379 -12.78 -25.53 -0.79
N GLY A 380 -12.88 -26.76 -1.30
CA GLY A 380 -12.12 -27.92 -0.81
C GLY A 380 -12.77 -28.60 0.39
N GLY A 381 -11.98 -28.92 1.41
CA GLY A 381 -12.45 -29.63 2.60
C GLY A 381 -11.83 -29.13 3.91
N LYS A 382 -12.55 -29.32 5.01
CA LYS A 382 -12.05 -29.06 6.37
C LYS A 382 -10.86 -29.98 6.67
N ILE A 383 -9.76 -29.39 7.12
CA ILE A 383 -8.50 -30.08 7.43
C ILE A 383 -8.01 -29.87 8.86
N GLY A 384 -8.58 -28.90 9.59
CA GLY A 384 -8.14 -28.56 10.93
C GLY A 384 -9.04 -27.56 11.61
N GLU A 385 -8.63 -27.17 12.81
CA GLU A 385 -9.26 -26.14 13.63
C GLU A 385 -8.17 -25.43 14.42
N GLU A 386 -8.30 -24.13 14.58
CA GLU A 386 -7.26 -23.27 15.16
C GLU A 386 -7.88 -22.24 16.10
N THR A 387 -7.02 -21.63 16.93
CA THR A 387 -7.38 -20.41 17.66
C THR A 387 -6.60 -19.26 17.05
N VAL A 388 -7.31 -18.22 16.62
CA VAL A 388 -6.73 -16.95 16.15
C VAL A 388 -7.36 -15.84 16.98
N SER A 389 -6.52 -15.06 17.66
CA SER A 389 -6.90 -13.89 18.46
C SER A 389 -8.01 -14.21 19.47
N GLY A 390 -7.89 -15.36 20.13
CA GLY A 390 -8.81 -15.85 21.17
C GLY A 390 -10.15 -16.41 20.66
N LYS A 391 -10.37 -16.47 19.34
CA LYS A 391 -11.56 -17.09 18.73
C LYS A 391 -11.22 -18.45 18.12
N SER A 392 -12.16 -19.39 18.14
CA SER A 392 -12.01 -20.69 17.48
C SER A 392 -12.49 -20.63 16.03
N TRP A 393 -11.73 -21.25 15.13
CA TRP A 393 -11.97 -21.27 13.70
C TRP A 393 -11.79 -22.67 13.12
N GLU A 394 -12.50 -22.99 12.05
CA GLU A 394 -12.23 -24.14 11.20
C GLU A 394 -11.28 -23.74 10.07
N VAL A 395 -10.36 -24.63 9.72
CA VAL A 395 -9.44 -24.44 8.59
C VAL A 395 -9.84 -25.37 7.45
N TRP A 396 -10.09 -24.78 6.29
CA TRP A 396 -10.48 -25.43 5.04
C TRP A 396 -9.39 -25.24 3.99
N ARG A 397 -9.17 -26.24 3.13
CA ARG A 397 -8.13 -26.20 2.10
C ARG A 397 -8.58 -26.82 0.79
N SER A 398 -8.19 -26.17 -0.31
CA SER A 398 -8.17 -26.73 -1.66
C SER A 398 -6.78 -26.55 -2.27
N VAL A 399 -6.23 -27.59 -2.90
CA VAL A 399 -4.91 -27.53 -3.57
C VAL A 399 -5.12 -27.79 -5.06
N ARG A 400 -4.60 -26.90 -5.89
CA ARG A 400 -4.66 -26.96 -7.36
C ARG A 400 -3.48 -27.79 -7.91
N SER A 401 -3.54 -28.20 -9.18
CA SER A 401 -2.55 -29.08 -9.81
C SER A 401 -1.14 -28.47 -9.98
N ASP A 402 -1.04 -27.16 -9.89
CA ASP A 402 0.17 -26.34 -9.90
C ASP A 402 0.72 -26.06 -8.49
N ASN A 403 0.18 -26.73 -7.46
CA ASN A 403 0.36 -26.49 -6.02
C ASN A 403 -0.22 -25.16 -5.49
N SER A 404 -0.82 -24.31 -6.33
CA SER A 404 -1.50 -23.10 -5.85
C SER A 404 -2.60 -23.49 -4.86
N THR A 405 -2.57 -22.90 -3.66
CA THR A 405 -3.36 -23.39 -2.52
C THR A 405 -4.33 -22.33 -2.02
N TYR A 406 -5.60 -22.70 -1.93
CA TYR A 406 -6.63 -21.93 -1.24
C TYR A 406 -6.71 -22.40 0.21
N ILE A 407 -6.65 -21.47 1.15
CA ILE A 407 -6.95 -21.69 2.58
C ILE A 407 -8.08 -20.74 2.98
N ALA A 408 -9.13 -21.28 3.57
CA ALA A 408 -10.14 -20.48 4.27
C ALA A 408 -10.14 -20.79 5.76
N ILE A 409 -10.20 -19.74 6.57
CA ILE A 409 -10.37 -19.80 8.01
C ILE A 409 -11.75 -19.24 8.33
N ILE A 410 -12.65 -20.09 8.84
CA ILE A 410 -14.07 -19.75 9.03
C ILE A 410 -14.52 -19.91 10.50
N PRO A 411 -15.60 -19.25 10.95
CA PRO A 411 -15.97 -19.23 12.36
C PRO A 411 -16.40 -20.60 12.89
N ARG A 412 -15.83 -21.07 14.00
CA ARG A 412 -16.31 -22.29 14.67
C ARG A 412 -17.29 -21.95 15.79
N GLY A 413 -18.59 -22.14 15.53
CA GLY A 413 -19.65 -21.98 16.54
C GLY A 413 -20.01 -20.53 16.89
N TRP A 414 -19.58 -19.57 16.08
CA TRP A 414 -19.97 -18.15 16.15
C TRP A 414 -20.17 -17.59 14.74
N SER A 415 -20.69 -16.37 14.59
CA SER A 415 -20.83 -15.69 13.30
C SER A 415 -21.04 -14.19 13.54
N LEU A 416 -20.68 -13.32 12.59
CA LEU A 416 -20.73 -11.87 12.73
C LEU A 416 -21.64 -11.20 11.68
N THR A 417 -22.95 -11.17 11.96
CA THR A 417 -23.91 -10.35 11.21
C THR A 417 -23.89 -8.88 11.63
N LYS A 418 -23.59 -8.60 12.89
CA LYS A 418 -23.52 -7.23 13.45
C LYS A 418 -22.51 -7.16 14.59
N GLY A 419 -21.66 -6.13 14.59
CA GLY A 419 -20.66 -5.87 15.63
C GLY A 419 -19.25 -5.73 15.08
N SER A 420 -18.26 -5.71 15.97
CA SER A 420 -16.85 -5.46 15.64
C SER A 420 -15.97 -6.69 15.84
N ILE A 421 -14.91 -6.80 15.05
CA ILE A 421 -13.87 -7.82 15.18
C ILE A 421 -12.50 -7.22 14.88
N SER A 422 -11.49 -7.75 15.59
CA SER A 422 -10.08 -7.50 15.33
C SER A 422 -9.33 -8.82 15.41
N TYR A 423 -8.29 -8.99 14.58
CA TYR A 423 -7.37 -10.13 14.64
C TYR A 423 -6.00 -9.75 14.03
N ASP A 424 -4.96 -10.51 14.37
CA ASP A 424 -3.62 -10.33 13.79
C ASP A 424 -3.46 -11.15 12.49
N ILE A 425 -3.18 -10.45 11.39
CA ILE A 425 -2.91 -11.09 10.08
C ILE A 425 -1.64 -11.97 10.16
N ALA A 426 -0.65 -11.61 10.98
CA ALA A 426 0.53 -12.45 11.17
C ALA A 426 0.19 -13.77 11.89
N GLU A 427 -0.86 -13.80 12.73
CA GLU A 427 -1.36 -15.03 13.36
C GLU A 427 -2.11 -15.91 12.35
N VAL A 428 -2.92 -15.30 11.47
CA VAL A 428 -3.53 -15.97 10.32
C VAL A 428 -2.47 -16.60 9.42
N ILE A 429 -1.40 -15.88 9.07
CA ILE A 429 -0.32 -16.40 8.22
C ILE A 429 0.48 -17.52 8.92
N ARG A 430 0.69 -17.41 10.24
CA ARG A 430 1.25 -18.51 11.06
C ARG A 430 0.38 -19.76 11.04
N VAL A 431 -0.96 -19.62 11.01
CA VAL A 431 -1.90 -20.74 10.80
C VAL A 431 -1.78 -21.30 9.38
N VAL A 432 -1.87 -20.46 8.34
CA VAL A 432 -1.78 -20.86 6.93
C VAL A 432 -0.51 -21.68 6.66
N LYS A 433 0.64 -21.25 7.19
CA LYS A 433 1.92 -21.96 7.02
C LYS A 433 1.92 -23.41 7.54
N LYS A 434 1.05 -23.77 8.50
CA LYS A 434 0.91 -25.16 8.99
C LYS A 434 0.26 -26.11 7.97
N TYR A 435 -0.51 -25.56 7.04
CA TYR A 435 -1.49 -26.32 6.25
C TYR A 435 -1.26 -26.30 4.73
N ILE A 436 -0.30 -25.52 4.25
CA ILE A 436 0.14 -25.51 2.85
C ILE A 436 1.19 -26.62 2.58
N PRO A 437 1.35 -27.10 1.33
CA PRO A 437 2.29 -28.18 1.00
C PRO A 437 3.71 -27.73 0.60
N PHE A 438 4.03 -26.44 0.65
CA PHE A 438 5.33 -25.87 0.25
C PHE A 438 5.77 -24.74 1.19
N ASP A 439 7.05 -24.33 1.12
CA ASP A 439 7.54 -23.21 1.92
C ASP A 439 7.18 -21.85 1.31
N ILE A 440 6.52 -21.01 2.10
CA ILE A 440 6.15 -19.62 1.77
C ILE A 440 7.06 -18.58 2.42
N SER A 441 8.18 -18.96 3.05
CA SER A 441 9.00 -18.00 3.80
C SER A 441 9.54 -16.84 2.92
N ASN A 442 9.73 -17.07 1.62
CA ASN A 442 10.09 -16.04 0.64
C ASN A 442 8.91 -15.44 -0.15
N TYR A 443 7.68 -15.74 0.24
CA TYR A 443 6.48 -15.12 -0.35
C TYR A 443 6.17 -13.81 0.36
N TYR A 444 5.33 -13.01 -0.29
CA TYR A 444 4.92 -11.69 0.17
C TYR A 444 3.39 -11.58 0.19
N LEU A 445 2.86 -11.10 1.30
CA LEU A 445 1.48 -10.65 1.44
C LEU A 445 1.33 -9.31 0.72
N VAL A 446 0.52 -9.25 -0.35
CA VAL A 446 0.40 -8.04 -1.19
C VAL A 446 -0.74 -7.10 -0.78
N GLY A 447 -1.71 -7.56 -0.01
CA GLY A 447 -2.83 -6.73 0.45
C GLY A 447 -3.70 -7.43 1.48
N TRP A 448 -4.73 -6.72 1.92
CA TRP A 448 -5.82 -7.27 2.71
C TRP A 448 -7.15 -6.71 2.21
N GLU A 449 -7.97 -7.58 1.64
CA GLU A 449 -9.24 -7.27 1.00
C GLU A 449 -10.38 -7.64 1.94
N LEU A 450 -11.42 -6.81 2.07
CA LEU A 450 -12.57 -7.06 2.93
C LEU A 450 -13.86 -6.82 2.14
N GLY A 451 -14.62 -7.90 1.89
CA GLY A 451 -15.78 -7.89 1.01
C GLY A 451 -16.75 -9.02 1.27
N THR A 452 -17.57 -9.33 0.26
CA THR A 452 -18.61 -10.36 0.34
C THR A 452 -18.70 -11.14 -0.96
N GLU A 453 -18.47 -12.44 -0.96
CA GLU A 453 -18.83 -13.29 -2.09
C GLU A 453 -20.34 -13.50 -2.10
N TRP A 454 -20.98 -13.42 -3.27
CA TRP A 454 -22.45 -13.49 -3.35
C TRP A 454 -23.00 -14.23 -4.57
N GLY A 455 -24.10 -14.95 -4.33
CA GLY A 455 -24.81 -15.84 -5.25
C GLY A 455 -23.95 -16.97 -5.79
N THR A 456 -24.58 -17.99 -6.39
CA THR A 456 -23.88 -18.99 -7.22
C THR A 456 -24.72 -19.37 -8.42
N LYS A 457 -24.22 -20.27 -9.28
CA LYS A 457 -25.01 -20.94 -10.34
C LYS A 457 -26.32 -21.57 -9.85
N GLY A 458 -26.44 -21.88 -8.55
CA GLY A 458 -27.66 -22.44 -7.96
C GLY A 458 -28.68 -21.39 -7.47
N SER A 459 -28.29 -20.14 -7.26
CA SER A 459 -29.10 -19.14 -6.51
C SER A 459 -30.23 -18.47 -7.31
N GLY A 460 -30.69 -19.07 -8.43
CA GLY A 460 -31.74 -18.51 -9.30
C GLY A 460 -31.40 -17.15 -9.96
N GLY A 461 -30.21 -16.62 -9.72
CA GLY A 461 -29.74 -15.33 -10.20
C GLY A 461 -30.36 -14.10 -9.54
N VAL A 462 -30.98 -14.22 -8.37
CA VAL A 462 -31.37 -13.07 -7.56
C VAL A 462 -30.22 -12.69 -6.63
N ALA A 463 -29.88 -11.40 -6.57
CA ALA A 463 -28.96 -10.87 -5.57
C ALA A 463 -29.55 -9.63 -4.89
N GLN A 464 -29.98 -9.82 -3.64
CA GLN A 464 -30.66 -8.82 -2.83
C GLN A 464 -30.04 -8.83 -1.43
N PHE A 465 -29.15 -7.87 -1.19
CA PHE A 465 -28.48 -7.71 0.11
C PHE A 465 -28.09 -6.26 0.34
N LYS A 466 -27.91 -5.92 1.62
CA LYS A 466 -27.37 -4.65 2.07
C LYS A 466 -26.54 -4.87 3.33
N TYR A 467 -25.30 -4.38 3.33
CA TYR A 467 -24.46 -4.38 4.52
C TYR A 467 -23.67 -3.07 4.64
N THR A 468 -23.19 -2.82 5.84
CA THR A 468 -22.23 -1.76 6.14
C THR A 468 -20.95 -2.37 6.67
N ILE A 469 -19.80 -1.89 6.19
CA ILE A 469 -18.50 -1.99 6.86
C ILE A 469 -18.19 -0.62 7.46
N SER A 470 -17.67 -0.58 8.68
CA SER A 470 -17.26 0.68 9.32
C SER A 470 -16.00 0.49 10.14
N ASN A 471 -15.21 1.56 10.27
CA ASN A 471 -13.92 1.55 10.97
C ASN A 471 -12.98 0.46 10.44
N TYR A 472 -12.95 0.22 9.13
CA TYR A 472 -11.95 -0.67 8.55
C TYR A 472 -10.58 -0.02 8.73
N THR A 473 -9.67 -0.71 9.40
CA THR A 473 -8.29 -0.26 9.60
C THR A 473 -7.36 -1.47 9.61
N VAL A 474 -6.15 -1.28 9.09
CA VAL A 474 -5.02 -2.20 9.26
C VAL A 474 -3.89 -1.39 9.88
N ILE A 475 -3.37 -1.84 11.03
CA ILE A 475 -2.32 -1.13 11.77
C ILE A 475 -1.11 -2.05 11.88
N GLN A 476 0.02 -1.60 11.34
CA GLN A 476 1.30 -2.23 11.60
C GLN A 476 1.74 -1.85 13.02
N THR A 477 1.95 -2.85 13.87
CA THR A 477 2.65 -2.70 15.14
C THR A 477 3.94 -3.50 15.06
N SER A 478 5.08 -2.81 15.20
CA SER A 478 6.31 -3.48 15.60
C SER A 478 6.03 -4.27 16.88
N PRO A 479 6.73 -5.40 17.15
CA PRO A 479 6.76 -5.90 18.52
C PRO A 479 7.14 -4.71 19.41
N ALA A 480 6.32 -4.44 20.43
CA ALA A 480 6.71 -3.49 21.46
C ALA A 480 8.12 -3.92 21.88
N SER A 481 9.08 -2.99 21.82
CA SER A 481 10.44 -3.27 22.28
C SER A 481 10.28 -3.80 23.70
N ILE A 482 10.45 -5.12 23.86
CA ILE A 482 10.26 -5.77 25.15
C ILE A 482 11.20 -5.01 26.04
N PRO A 483 10.69 -4.23 27.03
CA PRO A 483 11.53 -3.28 27.72
C PRO A 483 12.66 -4.10 28.32
N THR A 484 13.89 -3.88 27.85
CA THR A 484 15.09 -4.57 28.33
C THR A 484 14.95 -4.56 29.84
N PRO A 485 14.76 -5.73 30.49
CA PRO A 485 14.18 -5.74 31.81
C PRO A 485 15.08 -4.93 32.73
N THR A 486 14.66 -3.70 33.03
CA THR A 486 15.31 -2.87 34.03
C THR A 486 15.35 -3.76 35.25
N LEU A 487 16.56 -4.06 35.72
CA LEU A 487 16.79 -4.97 36.83
C LEU A 487 16.15 -4.36 38.07
N THR A 488 14.85 -4.60 38.21
CA THR A 488 14.09 -4.38 39.42
C THR A 488 14.82 -5.23 40.46
N PRO A 489 15.37 -4.62 41.52
CA PRO A 489 16.18 -5.35 42.47
C PRO A 489 15.36 -6.55 42.95
N THR A 490 15.94 -7.75 42.79
CA THR A 490 15.26 -9.03 43.00
C THR A 490 14.47 -8.95 44.31
N PRO A 491 13.13 -9.05 44.30
CA PRO A 491 12.36 -9.03 45.53
C PRO A 491 12.89 -10.19 46.38
N ALA A 492 13.35 -9.86 47.59
CA ALA A 492 14.03 -10.81 48.47
C ALA A 492 13.22 -12.11 48.54
N LEU A 493 13.87 -13.23 48.24
CA LEU A 493 13.23 -14.55 48.18
C LEU A 493 12.35 -14.73 49.41
N LYS A 494 11.04 -14.88 49.18
CA LYS A 494 10.07 -15.13 50.25
C LYS A 494 10.59 -16.32 51.05
N PRO A 495 10.72 -16.22 52.39
CA PRO A 495 11.39 -17.24 53.17
C PRO A 495 10.75 -18.61 52.90
N THR A 496 11.60 -19.61 52.69
CA THR A 496 11.18 -21.01 52.53
C THR A 496 10.23 -21.35 53.67
N PRO A 497 9.04 -21.93 53.39
CA PRO A 497 8.08 -22.27 54.42
C PRO A 497 8.76 -23.13 55.49
N THR A 498 8.50 -22.79 56.74
CA THR A 498 9.07 -23.49 57.89
C THR A 498 8.63 -24.96 57.88
N PHE A 499 9.41 -25.82 58.54
CA PHE A 499 9.06 -27.23 58.68
C PHE A 499 7.66 -27.42 59.30
N GLU A 500 7.25 -26.50 60.19
CA GLU A 500 5.93 -26.47 60.82
C GLU A 500 4.81 -26.15 59.83
N GLU A 501 5.01 -25.15 58.94
CA GLU A 501 4.07 -24.86 57.85
C GLU A 501 3.95 -26.03 56.86
N PHE A 502 5.08 -26.68 56.52
CA PHE A 502 5.07 -27.88 55.67
C PHE A 502 4.29 -29.03 56.31
N VAL A 503 4.50 -29.30 57.61
CA VAL A 503 3.72 -30.31 58.35
C VAL A 503 2.23 -29.95 58.38
N LEU A 504 1.87 -28.68 58.54
CA LEU A 504 0.48 -28.23 58.49
C LEU A 504 -0.17 -28.49 57.12
N TYR A 505 0.53 -28.20 56.01
CA TYR A 505 0.05 -28.52 54.66
C TYR A 505 -0.17 -30.03 54.46
N VAL A 506 0.73 -30.87 54.97
CA VAL A 506 0.58 -32.35 54.91
C VAL A 506 -0.63 -32.82 55.72
N ILE A 507 -0.87 -32.26 56.91
CA ILE A 507 -2.04 -32.59 57.74
C ILE A 507 -3.34 -32.18 57.01
N ILE A 508 -3.41 -30.97 56.44
CA ILE A 508 -4.58 -30.50 55.67
C ILE A 508 -4.86 -31.45 54.48
N LEU A 509 -3.82 -31.86 53.76
CA LEU A 509 -3.94 -32.80 52.64
C LEU A 509 -4.49 -34.17 53.08
N ILE A 510 -4.00 -34.71 54.20
CA ILE A 510 -4.48 -35.98 54.77
C ILE A 510 -5.97 -35.86 55.16
N VAL A 511 -6.38 -34.76 55.81
CA VAL A 511 -7.78 -34.52 56.20
C VAL A 511 -8.69 -34.47 54.96
N LEU A 512 -8.27 -33.79 53.89
CA LEU A 512 -9.01 -33.74 52.63
C LEU A 512 -9.16 -35.12 51.99
N ILE A 513 -8.09 -35.93 51.95
CA ILE A 513 -8.14 -37.31 51.43
C ILE A 513 -9.11 -38.17 52.23
N VAL A 514 -9.07 -38.11 53.56
CA VAL A 514 -10.00 -38.85 54.44
C VAL A 514 -11.45 -38.40 54.22
N ALA A 515 -11.71 -37.10 54.08
CA ALA A 515 -13.05 -36.57 53.81
C ALA A 515 -13.61 -37.09 52.47
N VAL A 516 -12.79 -37.11 51.41
CA VAL A 516 -13.17 -37.66 50.09
C VAL A 516 -13.47 -39.16 50.18
N LEU A 517 -12.65 -39.95 50.88
CA LEU A 517 -12.87 -41.39 51.06
C LEU A 517 -14.15 -41.70 51.85
N LEU A 518 -14.47 -40.91 52.88
CA LEU A 518 -15.72 -41.02 53.64
C LEU A 518 -16.93 -40.68 52.75
N PHE A 519 -16.84 -39.61 51.94
CA PHE A 519 -17.89 -39.22 51.01
C PHE A 519 -18.16 -40.30 49.94
N LEU A 520 -17.11 -40.85 49.33
CA LEU A 520 -17.23 -41.97 48.39
C LEU A 520 -17.83 -43.23 49.04
N THR A 521 -17.50 -43.50 50.30
CA THR A 521 -18.07 -44.61 51.08
C THR A 521 -19.57 -44.39 51.35
N PHE A 522 -19.98 -43.15 51.65
CA PHE A 522 -21.38 -42.77 51.80
C PHE A 522 -22.15 -42.95 50.48
N LEU A 523 -21.61 -42.47 49.35
CA LEU A 523 -22.21 -42.65 48.03
C LEU A 523 -22.40 -44.13 47.68
N ARG A 524 -21.40 -44.99 47.94
CA ARG A 524 -21.50 -46.45 47.74
C ARG A 524 -22.61 -47.08 48.60
N LYS A 525 -22.77 -46.66 49.86
CA LYS A 525 -23.87 -47.13 50.72
C LYS A 525 -25.24 -46.68 50.20
N LYS A 526 -25.34 -45.45 49.68
CA LYS A 526 -26.58 -44.93 49.08
C LYS A 526 -26.95 -45.66 47.79
N ALA A 527 -25.97 -45.94 46.92
CA ALA A 527 -26.17 -46.73 45.70
C ALA A 527 -26.69 -48.14 46.02
N LYS A 528 -26.04 -48.88 46.92
CA LYS A 528 -26.52 -50.20 47.35
C LYS A 528 -27.93 -50.19 47.95
N LYS A 529 -28.36 -49.09 48.57
CA LYS A 529 -29.74 -49.00 49.08
C LYS A 529 -30.77 -48.78 47.96
N LEU A 530 -30.36 -48.14 46.85
CA LEU A 530 -31.20 -47.97 45.66
C LEU A 530 -31.27 -49.24 44.79
N GLU A 531 -30.27 -50.14 44.87
CA GLU A 531 -30.28 -51.45 44.18
C GLU A 531 -31.18 -52.51 44.87
N ASN A 532 -31.64 -52.25 46.10
CA ASN A 532 -32.47 -53.17 46.89
C ASN A 532 -33.95 -52.69 47.02
N HIS A 533 -34.36 -51.75 46.17
CA HIS A 533 -35.72 -51.21 46.05
C HIS A 533 -36.15 -51.20 44.59
#